data_AF-A0A7J8FT36-F1
#
_entry.id   AF-A0A7J8FT36-F1
#
_cell.length_a   1.000
_cell.length_b   1.000
_cell.length_c   1.000
_cell.angle_alpha   90.00
_cell.angle_beta   90.00
_cell.angle_gamma   90.00
#
_symmetry.space_group_name_H-M   'P 1'
#
loop_
_entity.id
_entity.type
_entity.pdbx_description
1 polymer ?
#
loop_
_entity_poly.entity_id
_entity_poly.type
_entity_poly.pdbx_seq_one_letter_code
_entity_poly.pdbx_strand_id
1 'polypeptide(L)'
;MLREKIILRLCPTEEETAELLSKVLNGNRLASEALAKVVHQDVAFTDPTLDSAEITIPQDILGVWVDPIDSTYQYIKGSADIKSNHGIFPSGLQCVTILIGVYDIQTGVPLMGVINQPFVSQDLNTLRWKGQCYWGLSYMGTNIYSHQPPISKRNGSEPRSQLTEDASSEAESSHHFSAVISTSEKETIKAALSRVCGDRIFRAAGAGYKSLCVVQGLVDIYIFSEDTTFKWDSCAAHAILRAMGGGMVDFKECLDRNPETGLDLPQLVYHVENKGTSGVDRWANKGGLIAYRSSKQLETFLSLLIQNLAPADTCP
;
A
#
# COMPACT_ATOMS: atom_id res chain seq x y z
N MET A 1 -41.91 -9.43 4.23
CA MET A 1 -40.98 -10.50 3.83
C MET A 1 -39.73 -10.35 4.67
N LEU A 2 -39.39 -11.34 5.53
CA LEU A 2 -38.12 -11.30 6.27
C LEU A 2 -36.97 -11.45 5.26
N ARG A 3 -36.00 -10.52 5.28
CA ARG A 3 -34.73 -10.72 4.56
C ARG A 3 -34.03 -11.91 5.18
N GLU A 4 -33.93 -12.99 4.43
CA GLU A 4 -33.08 -14.14 4.80
C GLU A 4 -31.64 -13.65 4.93
N LYS A 5 -30.99 -13.97 6.06
CA LYS A 5 -29.56 -13.72 6.27
C LYS A 5 -28.83 -15.03 6.00
N ILE A 6 -27.88 -14.99 5.07
CA ILE A 6 -27.06 -16.15 4.73
C ILE A 6 -25.69 -15.97 5.39
N ILE A 7 -25.26 -16.98 6.15
CA ILE A 7 -23.90 -17.03 6.71
C ILE A 7 -23.01 -17.73 5.69
N LEU A 8 -22.04 -17.00 5.14
CA LEU A 8 -21.05 -17.55 4.21
C LEU A 8 -19.97 -18.32 4.97
N ARG A 9 -19.67 -19.52 4.47
CA ARG A 9 -18.56 -20.37 4.91
C ARG A 9 -18.07 -21.18 3.72
N LEU A 10 -16.78 -21.51 3.70
CA LEU A 10 -16.29 -22.54 2.79
C LEU A 10 -16.76 -23.90 3.31
N CYS A 11 -17.52 -24.64 2.49
CA CYS A 11 -17.98 -25.97 2.86
C CYS A 11 -16.87 -27.01 2.61
N PRO A 12 -16.93 -28.20 3.23
CA PRO A 12 -15.96 -29.27 2.99
C PRO A 12 -15.80 -29.71 1.53
N THR A 13 -16.85 -29.57 0.72
CA THR A 13 -16.85 -29.97 -0.70
C THR A 13 -17.18 -28.81 -1.63
N GLU A 14 -16.76 -28.94 -2.89
CA GLU A 14 -17.08 -27.99 -3.98
C GLU A 14 -18.60 -27.90 -4.17
N GLU A 15 -19.30 -29.04 -4.19
CA GLU A 15 -20.74 -29.13 -4.38
C GLU A 15 -21.52 -28.41 -3.28
N GLU A 16 -21.18 -28.65 -2.01
CA GLU A 16 -21.84 -27.97 -0.88
C GLU A 16 -21.57 -26.45 -0.88
N THR A 17 -20.41 -26.03 -1.39
CA THR A 17 -20.08 -24.62 -1.55
C THR A 17 -20.90 -23.99 -2.67
N ALA A 18 -21.06 -24.68 -3.80
CA ALA A 18 -21.90 -24.26 -4.91
C ALA A 18 -23.38 -24.15 -4.48
N GLU A 19 -23.89 -25.10 -3.68
CA GLU A 19 -25.25 -25.03 -3.14
C GLU A 19 -25.46 -23.81 -2.23
N LEU A 20 -24.48 -23.49 -1.37
CA LEU A 20 -24.53 -22.31 -0.52
C LEU A 20 -24.53 -21.01 -1.35
N LEU A 21 -23.63 -20.91 -2.32
CA LEU A 21 -23.54 -19.74 -3.22
C LEU A 21 -24.81 -19.58 -4.06
N SER A 22 -25.46 -20.67 -4.46
CA SER A 22 -26.70 -20.64 -5.23
C SER A 22 -27.83 -19.91 -4.47
N LYS A 23 -27.88 -20.03 -3.14
CA LYS A 23 -28.84 -19.28 -2.31
C LYS A 23 -28.59 -17.77 -2.35
N VAL A 24 -27.34 -17.35 -2.44
CA VAL A 24 -26.94 -15.93 -2.55
C VAL A 24 -27.20 -15.39 -3.96
N LEU A 25 -26.99 -16.23 -4.98
CA LEU A 25 -27.06 -15.87 -6.39
C LEU A 25 -28.41 -16.18 -7.04
N ASN A 26 -29.50 -16.18 -6.27
CA ASN A 26 -30.87 -16.40 -6.75
C ASN A 26 -31.06 -17.68 -7.58
N GLY A 27 -30.41 -18.78 -7.19
CA GLY A 27 -30.48 -20.06 -7.89
C GLY A 27 -29.53 -20.19 -9.09
N ASN A 28 -28.64 -19.23 -9.34
CA ASN A 28 -27.70 -19.28 -10.47
C ASN A 28 -26.60 -20.34 -10.25
N ARG A 29 -26.84 -21.56 -10.71
CA ARG A 29 -25.92 -22.70 -10.58
C ARG A 29 -24.59 -22.48 -11.31
N LEU A 30 -24.62 -21.98 -12.55
CA LEU A 30 -23.41 -21.77 -13.35
C LEU A 30 -22.39 -20.86 -12.65
N ALA A 31 -22.86 -19.73 -12.12
CA ALA A 31 -21.98 -18.81 -11.38
C ALA A 31 -21.50 -19.41 -10.05
N SER A 32 -22.37 -20.18 -9.38
CA SER A 32 -22.06 -20.81 -8.09
C SER A 32 -21.00 -21.89 -8.22
N GLU A 33 -21.13 -22.78 -9.21
CA GLU A 33 -20.17 -23.85 -9.52
C GLU A 33 -18.83 -23.25 -9.97
N ALA A 34 -18.84 -22.22 -10.82
CA ALA A 34 -17.62 -21.57 -11.27
C ALA A 34 -16.82 -20.93 -10.11
N LEU A 35 -17.50 -20.28 -9.16
CA LEU A 35 -16.86 -19.71 -7.97
C LEU A 35 -16.41 -20.80 -6.99
N ALA A 36 -17.24 -21.81 -6.73
CA ALA A 36 -16.92 -22.93 -5.86
C ALA A 36 -15.65 -23.66 -6.31
N LYS A 37 -15.53 -23.92 -7.61
CA LYS A 37 -14.34 -24.54 -8.21
C LYS A 37 -13.05 -23.78 -7.92
N VAL A 38 -13.06 -22.44 -8.01
CA VAL A 38 -11.86 -21.62 -7.79
C VAL A 38 -11.50 -21.56 -6.32
N VAL A 39 -12.47 -21.47 -5.40
CA VAL A 39 -12.17 -21.41 -3.95
C VAL A 39 -11.69 -22.74 -3.36
N HIS A 40 -11.99 -23.87 -4.03
CA HIS A 40 -11.50 -25.21 -3.68
C HIS A 40 -10.22 -25.61 -4.42
N GLN A 41 -9.73 -24.77 -5.33
CA GLN A 41 -8.52 -25.08 -6.08
C GLN A 41 -7.28 -24.91 -5.18
N ASP A 42 -6.53 -26.00 -5.01
CA ASP A 42 -5.22 -25.93 -4.37
C ASP A 42 -4.23 -25.11 -5.21
N VAL A 43 -3.54 -24.19 -4.55
CA VAL A 43 -2.50 -23.35 -5.16
C VAL A 43 -1.20 -23.59 -4.41
N ALA A 44 -0.16 -23.97 -5.14
CA ALA A 44 1.20 -24.00 -4.62
C ALA A 44 1.90 -22.68 -4.94
N PHE A 45 2.47 -22.04 -3.93
CA PHE A 45 3.33 -20.87 -4.05
C PHE A 45 4.57 -21.08 -3.20
N THR A 46 5.75 -20.84 -3.77
CA THR A 46 7.04 -21.02 -3.10
C THR A 46 7.91 -19.78 -3.33
N ASP A 47 8.58 -19.31 -2.28
CA ASP A 47 9.57 -18.25 -2.37
C ASP A 47 10.84 -18.74 -1.67
N PRO A 48 11.97 -18.91 -2.39
CA PRO A 48 13.20 -19.46 -1.80
C PRO A 48 13.72 -18.70 -0.58
N THR A 49 13.46 -17.39 -0.51
CA THR A 49 13.89 -16.56 0.62
C THR A 49 13.01 -16.83 1.85
N LEU A 50 11.74 -17.11 1.64
CA LEU A 50 10.82 -17.48 2.72
C LEU A 50 11.06 -18.94 3.16
N ASP A 51 11.30 -19.85 2.20
CA ASP A 51 11.58 -21.26 2.46
C ASP A 51 12.88 -21.48 3.28
N SER A 52 13.80 -20.52 3.23
CA SER A 52 15.05 -20.53 3.99
C SER A 52 14.98 -19.80 5.35
N ALA A 53 13.87 -19.11 5.63
CA ALA A 53 13.70 -18.37 6.88
C ALA A 53 13.05 -19.26 7.96
N GLU A 54 13.79 -19.59 9.01
CA GLU A 54 13.25 -20.26 10.19
C GLU A 54 12.95 -19.22 11.29
N ILE A 55 11.69 -18.78 11.38
CA ILE A 55 11.23 -17.80 12.37
C ILE A 55 10.01 -18.36 13.08
N THR A 56 10.06 -18.44 14.41
CA THR A 56 8.92 -18.84 15.24
C THR A 56 8.37 -17.62 15.97
N ILE A 57 7.10 -17.31 15.72
CA ILE A 57 6.36 -16.25 16.43
C ILE A 57 5.20 -16.92 17.18
N PRO A 58 5.01 -16.66 18.49
CA PRO A 58 3.89 -17.22 19.24
C PRO A 58 2.56 -16.84 18.59
N GLN A 59 1.69 -17.82 18.32
CA GLN A 59 0.44 -17.58 17.61
C GLN A 59 -0.56 -16.73 18.42
N ASP A 60 -0.50 -16.82 19.76
CA ASP A 60 -1.37 -16.14 20.70
C ASP A 60 -1.16 -14.63 20.77
N ILE A 61 -0.06 -14.11 20.22
CA ILE A 61 0.18 -12.67 20.12
C ILE A 61 -0.24 -12.07 18.76
N LEU A 62 -0.74 -12.88 17.82
CA LEU A 62 -0.98 -12.46 16.43
C LEU A 62 -2.44 -12.05 16.19
N GLY A 63 -2.62 -10.81 15.73
CA GLY A 63 -3.85 -10.33 15.11
C GLY A 63 -3.66 -10.18 13.60
N VAL A 64 -4.73 -10.37 12.82
CA VAL A 64 -4.69 -10.26 11.36
C VAL A 64 -5.74 -9.27 10.87
N TRP A 65 -5.31 -8.32 10.05
CA TRP A 65 -6.16 -7.43 9.27
C TRP A 65 -6.12 -7.84 7.79
N VAL A 66 -7.28 -7.97 7.17
CA VAL A 66 -7.42 -8.40 5.77
C VAL A 66 -8.24 -7.38 5.00
N ASP A 67 -7.69 -6.87 3.89
CA ASP A 67 -8.49 -6.31 2.81
C ASP A 67 -8.50 -7.31 1.64
N PRO A 68 -9.63 -7.97 1.39
CA PRO A 68 -9.70 -9.01 0.37
C PRO A 68 -9.52 -8.47 -1.05
N ILE A 69 -9.99 -7.25 -1.33
CA ILE A 69 -9.90 -6.60 -2.65
C ILE A 69 -9.88 -5.07 -2.42
N ASP A 70 -8.69 -4.50 -2.17
CA ASP A 70 -8.52 -3.04 -2.14
C ASP A 70 -8.76 -2.47 -3.54
N SER A 71 -9.31 -1.25 -3.58
CA SER A 71 -9.67 -0.55 -4.81
C SER A 71 -10.83 -1.20 -5.58
N THR A 72 -11.87 -1.65 -4.87
CA THR A 72 -13.10 -2.25 -5.44
C THR A 72 -13.67 -1.48 -6.63
N TYR A 73 -13.61 -0.14 -6.62
CA TYR A 73 -14.05 0.67 -7.77
C TYR A 73 -13.22 0.36 -9.03
N GLN A 74 -11.90 0.26 -8.93
CA GLN A 74 -11.04 -0.07 -10.07
C GLN A 74 -11.23 -1.53 -10.51
N TYR A 75 -11.42 -2.45 -9.56
CA TYR A 75 -11.75 -3.84 -9.84
C TYR A 75 -13.04 -3.95 -10.68
N ILE A 76 -14.11 -3.26 -10.26
CA ILE A 76 -15.39 -3.27 -10.97
C ILE A 76 -15.29 -2.55 -12.32
N LYS A 77 -14.56 -1.43 -12.39
CA LYS A 77 -14.38 -0.66 -13.64
C LYS A 77 -13.64 -1.45 -14.71
N GLY A 78 -12.70 -2.32 -14.31
CA GLY A 78 -12.08 -3.31 -15.20
C GLY A 78 -11.20 -2.73 -16.31
N SER A 79 -10.69 -1.49 -16.17
CA SER A 79 -9.83 -0.88 -17.18
C SER A 79 -8.45 -1.58 -17.22
N ALA A 80 -8.12 -2.20 -18.35
CA ALA A 80 -6.91 -2.99 -18.57
C ALA A 80 -5.81 -2.24 -19.34
N ASP A 81 -6.17 -1.16 -20.03
CA ASP A 81 -5.40 -0.45 -21.05
C ASP A 81 -4.81 0.90 -20.57
N ILE A 82 -4.87 1.16 -19.26
CA ILE A 82 -4.33 2.38 -18.66
C ILE A 82 -2.82 2.36 -18.72
N LYS A 83 -2.22 3.46 -19.21
CA LYS A 83 -0.76 3.62 -19.23
C LYS A 83 -0.28 4.19 -17.89
N SER A 84 0.84 3.66 -17.40
CA SER A 84 1.52 4.23 -16.24
C SER A 84 2.18 5.56 -16.58
N ASN A 85 2.22 6.48 -15.62
CA ASN A 85 3.07 7.66 -15.65
C ASN A 85 4.28 7.40 -14.74
N HIS A 86 5.50 7.38 -15.28
CA HIS A 86 6.72 7.02 -14.54
C HIS A 86 6.63 5.70 -13.75
N GLY A 87 5.98 4.68 -14.31
CA GLY A 87 5.77 3.38 -13.65
C GLY A 87 4.62 3.34 -12.65
N ILE A 88 3.93 4.46 -12.42
CA ILE A 88 2.79 4.56 -11.49
C ILE A 88 1.49 4.62 -12.30
N PHE A 89 0.61 3.65 -12.09
CA PHE A 89 -0.72 3.63 -12.70
C PHE A 89 -1.67 4.58 -11.95
N PRO A 90 -2.31 5.54 -12.64
CA PRO A 90 -3.25 6.43 -11.99
C PRO A 90 -4.60 5.76 -11.66
N SER A 91 -4.95 4.73 -12.42
CA SER A 91 -6.17 3.94 -12.31
C SER A 91 -6.00 2.62 -13.09
N GLY A 92 -7.03 1.79 -13.10
CA GLY A 92 -7.03 0.50 -13.79
C GLY A 92 -6.85 -0.68 -12.84
N LEU A 93 -6.91 -1.88 -13.41
CA LEU A 93 -6.81 -3.14 -12.65
C LEU A 93 -5.47 -3.26 -11.91
N GLN A 94 -4.42 -2.60 -12.39
CA GLN A 94 -3.13 -2.53 -11.72
C GLN A 94 -3.22 -1.91 -10.32
N CYS A 95 -4.22 -1.07 -10.05
CA CYS A 95 -4.41 -0.45 -8.73
C CYS A 95 -5.13 -1.36 -7.72
N VAL A 96 -5.48 -2.60 -8.09
CA VAL A 96 -6.15 -3.57 -7.21
C VAL A 96 -5.09 -4.38 -6.46
N THR A 97 -5.25 -4.48 -5.14
CA THR A 97 -4.35 -5.27 -4.28
C THR A 97 -5.14 -6.10 -3.28
N ILE A 98 -4.57 -7.23 -2.86
CA ILE A 98 -5.02 -8.04 -1.74
C ILE A 98 -4.04 -7.78 -0.60
N LEU A 99 -4.56 -7.41 0.57
CA LEU A 99 -3.74 -6.98 1.71
C LEU A 99 -3.99 -7.92 2.89
N ILE A 100 -2.92 -8.52 3.40
CA ILE A 100 -2.95 -9.35 4.61
C ILE A 100 -1.85 -8.86 5.53
N GLY A 101 -2.23 -8.18 6.61
CA GLY A 101 -1.31 -7.64 7.59
C GLY A 101 -1.45 -8.35 8.93
N VAL A 102 -0.33 -8.78 9.49
CA VAL A 102 -0.25 -9.41 10.81
C VAL A 102 0.40 -8.44 11.79
N TYR A 103 -0.20 -8.26 12.95
CA TYR A 103 0.27 -7.36 13.98
C TYR A 103 0.28 -8.02 15.36
N ASP A 104 1.06 -7.47 16.28
CA ASP A 104 1.10 -7.87 17.67
C ASP A 104 -0.12 -7.29 18.42
N ILE A 105 -0.96 -8.14 19.03
CA ILE A 105 -2.19 -7.70 19.70
C ILE A 105 -1.94 -6.90 20.98
N GLN A 106 -0.77 -7.05 21.60
CA GLN A 106 -0.44 -6.38 22.87
C GLN A 106 0.15 -4.99 22.61
N THR A 107 1.00 -4.86 21.59
CA THR A 107 1.71 -3.61 21.27
C THR A 107 1.07 -2.83 20.11
N GLY A 108 0.32 -3.52 19.26
CA GLY A 108 -0.23 -2.96 18.02
C GLY A 108 0.73 -2.82 16.88
N VAL A 109 1.98 -3.25 17.02
CA VAL A 109 3.02 -3.10 16.00
C VAL A 109 2.79 -4.11 14.87
N PRO A 110 2.84 -3.71 13.59
CA PRO A 110 2.72 -4.66 12.50
C PRO A 110 4.02 -5.45 12.34
N LEU A 111 3.88 -6.77 12.22
CA LEU A 111 4.97 -7.76 12.23
C LEU A 111 5.22 -8.35 10.85
N MET A 112 4.17 -8.73 10.13
CA MET A 112 4.26 -9.37 8.82
C MET A 112 3.23 -8.77 7.87
N GLY A 113 3.54 -8.74 6.58
CA GLY A 113 2.63 -8.22 5.57
C GLY A 113 2.78 -8.94 4.26
N VAL A 114 1.64 -9.14 3.58
CA VAL A 114 1.55 -9.62 2.22
C VAL A 114 0.71 -8.63 1.42
N ILE A 115 1.26 -8.19 0.28
CA ILE A 115 0.53 -7.46 -0.75
C ILE A 115 0.58 -8.32 -2.01
N ASN A 116 -0.58 -8.76 -2.50
CA ASN A 116 -0.67 -9.44 -3.78
C ASN A 116 -1.41 -8.56 -4.78
N GLN A 117 -0.75 -8.21 -5.88
CA GLN A 117 -1.33 -7.44 -6.98
C GLN A 117 -1.76 -8.44 -8.08
N PRO A 118 -3.07 -8.73 -8.25
CA PRO A 118 -3.50 -9.80 -9.16
C PRO A 118 -3.29 -9.49 -10.64
N PHE A 119 -3.25 -8.20 -10.99
CA PHE A 119 -3.29 -7.71 -12.36
C PHE A 119 -2.08 -6.81 -12.68
N VAL A 120 -0.89 -7.41 -12.84
CA VAL A 120 0.34 -6.65 -13.15
C VAL A 120 0.54 -6.51 -14.66
N SER A 121 0.53 -7.65 -15.36
CA SER A 121 0.72 -7.70 -16.81
C SER A 121 -0.29 -8.63 -17.45
N GLN A 122 -0.86 -8.22 -18.58
CA GLN A 122 -1.77 -9.03 -19.38
C GLN A 122 -1.07 -9.50 -20.65
N ASP A 123 -1.19 -10.79 -20.94
CA ASP A 123 -0.83 -11.33 -22.25
C ASP A 123 -1.94 -11.01 -23.25
N LEU A 124 -1.65 -10.21 -24.29
CA LEU A 124 -2.66 -9.73 -25.24
C LEU A 124 -3.21 -10.82 -26.18
N ASN A 125 -2.54 -11.97 -26.30
CA ASN A 125 -3.00 -13.08 -27.15
C ASN A 125 -3.94 -14.00 -26.39
N THR A 126 -3.62 -14.29 -25.12
CA THR A 126 -4.39 -15.21 -24.27
C THR A 126 -5.37 -14.50 -23.34
N LEU A 127 -5.26 -13.17 -23.23
CA LEU A 127 -5.98 -12.30 -22.30
C LEU A 127 -5.75 -12.63 -20.82
N ARG A 128 -4.81 -13.51 -20.50
CA ARG A 128 -4.50 -13.93 -19.13
C ARG A 128 -3.66 -12.88 -18.42
N TRP A 129 -3.99 -12.67 -17.16
CA TRP A 129 -3.22 -11.81 -16.26
C TRP A 129 -2.18 -12.61 -15.50
N LYS A 130 -1.04 -11.96 -15.24
CA LYS A 130 -0.04 -12.39 -14.27
C LYS A 130 -0.02 -11.36 -13.14
N GLY A 131 -0.05 -11.86 -11.91
CA GLY A 131 0.07 -11.06 -10.70
C GLY A 131 1.50 -11.03 -10.17
N GLN A 132 1.69 -10.28 -9.08
CA GLN A 132 2.94 -10.24 -8.32
C GLN A 132 2.62 -10.20 -6.82
N CYS A 133 3.35 -10.99 -6.04
CA CYS A 133 3.25 -11.04 -4.59
C CYS A 133 4.47 -10.35 -3.96
N TYR A 134 4.22 -9.58 -2.91
CA TYR A 134 5.21 -8.88 -2.11
C TYR A 134 4.98 -9.23 -0.66
N TRP A 135 6.05 -9.44 0.09
CA TRP A 135 5.95 -9.79 1.51
C TRP A 135 7.10 -9.19 2.32
N GLY A 136 6.90 -9.11 3.62
CA GLY A 136 7.89 -8.61 4.56
C GLY A 136 7.58 -9.02 5.99
N LEU A 137 8.63 -9.18 6.79
CA LEU A 137 8.59 -9.54 8.19
C LEU A 137 9.62 -8.70 8.96
N SER A 138 9.18 -8.11 10.07
CA SER A 138 10.00 -7.40 11.04
C SER A 138 9.68 -7.91 12.44
N TYR A 139 10.55 -8.73 13.00
CA TYR A 139 10.36 -9.35 14.31
C TYR A 139 11.69 -9.52 15.05
N MET A 140 11.78 -8.99 16.27
CA MET A 140 12.95 -9.14 17.17
C MET A 140 14.32 -8.84 16.50
N GLY A 141 14.37 -7.81 15.65
CA GLY A 141 15.59 -7.40 14.93
C GLY A 141 15.82 -8.14 13.62
N THR A 142 15.10 -9.22 13.35
CA THR A 142 15.08 -9.89 12.05
C THR A 142 14.18 -9.12 11.10
N ASN A 143 14.76 -8.70 9.97
CA ASN A 143 14.06 -7.99 8.91
C ASN A 143 14.31 -8.69 7.58
N ILE A 144 13.25 -9.27 7.01
CA ILE A 144 13.29 -9.95 5.71
C ILE A 144 12.11 -9.48 4.86
N TYR A 145 12.30 -9.41 3.56
CA TYR A 145 11.27 -8.98 2.62
C TYR A 145 11.58 -9.46 1.21
N SER A 146 10.56 -9.57 0.38
CA SER A 146 10.68 -9.92 -1.02
C SER A 146 11.52 -8.87 -1.75
N HIS A 147 12.71 -9.25 -2.25
CA HIS A 147 13.51 -8.42 -3.15
C HIS A 147 12.82 -8.30 -4.52
N GLN A 148 12.81 -7.11 -5.14
CA GLN A 148 12.52 -7.02 -6.57
C GLN A 148 13.80 -7.28 -7.39
N PRO A 149 13.72 -8.02 -8.51
CA PRO A 149 14.73 -7.90 -9.56
C PRO A 149 14.68 -6.49 -10.16
N PRO A 150 15.80 -5.95 -10.69
CA PRO A 150 15.81 -4.65 -11.33
C PRO A 150 14.88 -4.67 -12.55
N ILE A 151 13.97 -3.70 -12.64
CA ILE A 151 13.20 -3.43 -13.84
C ILE A 151 14.21 -3.36 -15.01
N SER A 152 13.93 -4.16 -16.03
CA SER A 152 14.78 -4.52 -17.16
C SER A 152 15.66 -3.38 -17.71
N LYS A 153 16.91 -3.76 -18.03
CA LYS A 153 17.85 -2.99 -18.85
C LYS A 153 17.13 -2.35 -20.04
N ARG A 154 17.27 -1.02 -20.17
CA ARG A 154 16.99 -0.26 -21.40
C ARG A 154 17.67 -0.95 -22.59
N ASN A 155 16.89 -1.68 -23.38
CA ASN A 155 17.26 -2.02 -24.76
C ASN A 155 16.62 -0.98 -25.66
N GLY A 156 17.42 -0.15 -26.31
CA GLY A 156 16.94 0.85 -27.29
C GLY A 156 17.86 2.06 -27.41
N SER A 157 18.96 1.86 -28.13
CA SER A 157 19.77 2.82 -28.90
C SER A 157 19.37 4.31 -28.89
N GLU A 158 20.22 5.16 -28.33
CA GLU A 158 20.55 6.48 -28.90
C GLU A 158 22.02 6.82 -28.60
N PRO A 159 22.70 7.59 -29.49
CA PRO A 159 24.14 7.57 -29.61
C PRO A 159 24.84 8.37 -28.52
N ARG A 160 25.95 7.80 -28.06
CA ARG A 160 26.93 8.34 -27.13
C ARG A 160 27.54 9.62 -27.74
N SER A 161 26.98 10.79 -27.43
CA SER A 161 27.68 12.05 -27.67
C SER A 161 28.77 12.22 -26.62
N GLN A 162 29.91 12.68 -27.09
CA GLN A 162 31.21 12.67 -26.46
C GLN A 162 31.25 13.52 -25.19
N LEU A 163 31.92 12.99 -24.18
CA LEU A 163 32.36 13.71 -22.99
C LEU A 163 33.36 14.78 -23.43
N THR A 164 32.95 16.04 -23.40
CA THR A 164 33.86 17.16 -23.16
C THR A 164 33.90 17.39 -21.66
N GLU A 165 35.07 17.19 -21.08
CA GLU A 165 35.41 17.61 -19.72
C GLU A 165 35.34 19.14 -19.68
N ASP A 166 34.27 19.69 -19.10
CA ASP A 166 34.23 21.07 -18.66
C ASP A 166 33.82 21.13 -17.19
N ALA A 167 34.84 21.36 -16.36
CA ALA A 167 34.72 21.68 -14.96
C ALA A 167 34.10 23.08 -14.80
N SER A 168 32.77 23.15 -14.70
CA SER A 168 32.05 24.24 -14.04
C SER A 168 30.54 23.98 -14.05
N SER A 169 30.03 23.33 -13.00
CA SER A 169 28.69 23.58 -12.46
C SER A 169 28.47 22.69 -11.24
N GLU A 170 28.93 23.17 -10.09
CA GLU A 170 28.28 22.88 -8.80
C GLU A 170 26.90 23.59 -8.78
N ALA A 171 26.03 23.22 -9.72
CA ALA A 171 24.62 23.53 -9.62
C ALA A 171 24.00 22.44 -8.76
N GLU A 172 23.61 22.84 -7.55
CA GLU A 172 22.84 22.06 -6.57
C GLU A 172 21.89 21.06 -7.25
N SER A 173 22.19 19.76 -7.16
CA SER A 173 21.18 18.74 -7.46
C SER A 173 20.17 18.76 -6.31
N SER A 174 19.21 19.67 -6.36
CA SER A 174 18.05 19.68 -5.47
C SER A 174 17.37 18.31 -5.56
N HIS A 175 17.59 17.45 -4.57
CA HIS A 175 16.91 16.17 -4.48
C HIS A 175 15.43 16.43 -4.22
N HIS A 176 14.66 16.66 -5.28
CA HIS A 176 13.21 16.82 -5.19
C HIS A 176 12.58 15.49 -4.82
N PHE A 177 11.84 15.48 -3.71
CA PHE A 177 11.03 14.35 -3.29
C PHE A 177 9.97 14.01 -4.35
N SER A 178 9.50 12.77 -4.33
CA SER A 178 8.35 12.31 -5.08
C SER A 178 7.26 11.80 -4.16
N ALA A 179 6.03 12.18 -4.47
CA ALA A 179 4.86 11.81 -3.67
C ALA A 179 3.79 11.15 -4.53
N VAL A 180 3.10 10.16 -3.97
CA VAL A 180 1.82 9.68 -4.50
C VAL A 180 0.69 10.12 -3.57
N ILE A 181 -0.43 10.56 -4.15
CA ILE A 181 -1.61 11.03 -3.42
C ILE A 181 -2.91 10.50 -4.03
N SER A 182 -4.00 10.60 -3.28
CA SER A 182 -5.34 10.40 -3.83
C SER A 182 -5.74 11.54 -4.77
N THR A 183 -6.65 11.27 -5.70
CA THR A 183 -7.29 12.34 -6.50
C THR A 183 -8.07 13.32 -5.63
N SER A 184 -8.68 12.81 -4.55
CA SER A 184 -9.51 13.53 -3.58
C SER A 184 -8.73 14.29 -2.51
N GLU A 185 -7.39 14.36 -2.60
CA GLU A 185 -6.56 15.03 -1.59
C GLU A 185 -6.88 16.54 -1.46
N LYS A 186 -6.66 17.13 -0.28
CA LYS A 186 -6.93 18.54 0.01
C LYS A 186 -6.05 19.46 -0.83
N GLU A 187 -6.61 20.58 -1.26
CA GLU A 187 -5.90 21.53 -2.13
C GLU A 187 -4.72 22.21 -1.43
N THR A 188 -4.83 22.43 -0.12
CA THR A 188 -3.73 22.93 0.72
C THR A 188 -2.54 21.97 0.73
N ILE A 189 -2.80 20.66 0.86
CA ILE A 189 -1.76 19.62 0.84
C ILE A 189 -1.13 19.51 -0.55
N LYS A 190 -1.95 19.52 -1.61
CA LYS A 190 -1.45 19.52 -3.00
C LYS A 190 -0.55 20.74 -3.26
N ALA A 191 -0.97 21.93 -2.85
CA ALA A 191 -0.19 23.15 -3.05
C ALA A 191 1.16 23.09 -2.32
N ALA A 192 1.18 22.62 -1.07
CA ALA A 192 2.43 22.44 -0.32
C ALA A 192 3.33 21.38 -0.97
N LEU A 193 2.76 20.23 -1.37
CA LEU A 193 3.49 19.20 -2.10
C LEU A 193 4.08 19.73 -3.40
N SER A 194 3.38 20.57 -4.16
CA SER A 194 3.90 21.13 -5.43
C SER A 194 5.16 21.96 -5.20
N ARG A 195 5.31 22.60 -4.03
CA ARG A 195 6.52 23.34 -3.67
C ARG A 195 7.67 22.43 -3.26
N VAL A 196 7.37 21.29 -2.63
CA VAL A 196 8.38 20.32 -2.14
C VAL A 196 8.84 19.35 -3.23
N CYS A 197 7.89 18.79 -3.98
CA CYS A 197 8.09 17.72 -4.94
C CYS A 197 8.13 18.22 -6.41
N GLY A 198 7.75 19.48 -6.66
CA GLY A 198 7.59 19.99 -8.03
C GLY A 198 6.59 19.14 -8.81
N ASP A 199 6.98 18.74 -10.02
CA ASP A 199 6.15 17.91 -10.92
C ASP A 199 6.10 16.43 -10.53
N ARG A 200 6.85 16.01 -9.49
CA ARG A 200 6.95 14.59 -9.06
C ARG A 200 5.82 14.20 -8.09
N ILE A 201 4.61 14.66 -8.38
CA ILE A 201 3.40 14.31 -7.62
C ILE A 201 2.51 13.47 -8.52
N PHE A 202 2.29 12.23 -8.09
CA PHE A 202 1.52 11.25 -8.82
C PHE A 202 0.17 11.04 -8.15
N ARG A 203 -0.87 10.88 -8.96
CA ARG A 203 -2.20 10.51 -8.48
C ARG A 203 -2.41 9.04 -8.77
N ALA A 204 -2.89 8.27 -7.79
CA ALA A 204 -3.21 6.86 -7.99
C ALA A 204 -4.41 6.41 -7.14
N ALA A 205 -5.18 5.47 -7.70
CA ALA A 205 -6.23 4.75 -7.00
C ALA A 205 -5.65 3.62 -6.12
N GLY A 206 -6.46 3.09 -5.18
CA GLY A 206 -6.09 2.00 -4.27
C GLY A 206 -5.19 2.44 -3.12
N ALA A 207 -5.60 2.21 -1.88
CA ALA A 207 -4.79 2.57 -0.70
C ALA A 207 -3.56 1.65 -0.59
N GLY A 208 -3.76 0.35 -0.82
CA GLY A 208 -2.70 -0.64 -0.89
C GLY A 208 -1.77 -0.40 -2.05
N TYR A 209 -2.28 -0.06 -3.24
CA TYR A 209 -1.44 0.24 -4.41
C TYR A 209 -0.55 1.49 -4.23
N LYS A 210 -1.07 2.56 -3.61
CA LYS A 210 -0.25 3.74 -3.27
C LYS A 210 0.87 3.40 -2.29
N SER A 211 0.57 2.60 -1.28
CA SER A 211 1.57 2.11 -0.34
C SER A 211 2.60 1.19 -1.02
N LEU A 212 2.16 0.35 -1.96
CA LEU A 212 3.03 -0.50 -2.77
C LEU A 212 4.00 0.34 -3.63
N CYS A 213 3.56 1.48 -4.17
CA CYS A 213 4.46 2.39 -4.90
C CYS A 213 5.63 2.87 -4.03
N VAL A 214 5.40 3.12 -2.73
CA VAL A 214 6.46 3.43 -1.76
C VAL A 214 7.34 2.20 -1.52
N VAL A 215 6.74 1.03 -1.24
CA VAL A 215 7.46 -0.24 -1.03
C VAL A 215 8.41 -0.56 -2.19
N GLN A 216 7.96 -0.35 -3.43
CA GLN A 216 8.77 -0.56 -4.63
C GLN A 216 9.82 0.54 -4.88
N GLY A 217 9.70 1.69 -4.21
CA GLY A 217 10.58 2.85 -4.44
C GLY A 217 10.27 3.59 -5.74
N LEU A 218 9.05 3.48 -6.24
CA LEU A 218 8.57 4.29 -7.38
C LEU A 218 8.33 5.75 -6.95
N VAL A 219 7.99 5.95 -5.68
CA VAL A 219 7.89 7.25 -5.02
C VAL A 219 8.56 7.20 -3.65
N ASP A 220 8.97 8.35 -3.13
CA ASP A 220 9.56 8.46 -1.80
C ASP A 220 8.49 8.42 -0.70
N ILE A 221 7.34 9.06 -0.96
CA ILE A 221 6.30 9.29 0.03
C ILE A 221 4.90 8.96 -0.52
N TYR A 222 4.04 8.37 0.31
CA TYR A 222 2.58 8.37 0.11
C TYR A 222 1.94 9.19 1.22
N ILE A 223 1.18 10.23 0.86
CA ILE A 223 0.38 11.02 1.82
C ILE A 223 -1.11 10.81 1.57
N PHE A 224 -1.85 10.72 2.67
CA PHE A 224 -3.29 10.82 2.67
C PHE A 224 -3.76 11.64 3.88
N SER A 225 -4.50 12.73 3.68
CA SER A 225 -4.87 13.64 4.78
C SER A 225 -6.27 13.48 5.37
N GLU A 226 -7.04 12.48 4.90
CA GLU A 226 -8.42 12.23 5.34
C GLU A 226 -8.52 10.97 6.22
N ASP A 227 -9.65 10.84 6.91
CA ASP A 227 -9.93 9.77 7.87
C ASP A 227 -10.55 8.51 7.21
N THR A 228 -10.45 8.38 5.88
CA THR A 228 -11.13 7.33 5.10
C THR A 228 -10.23 6.17 4.68
N THR A 229 -9.09 6.02 5.36
CA THR A 229 -8.30 4.78 5.34
C THR A 229 -8.47 4.06 6.68
N PHE A 230 -8.35 2.74 6.68
CA PHE A 230 -8.58 1.89 7.84
C PHE A 230 -7.38 1.00 8.14
N LYS A 231 -7.44 0.25 9.24
CA LYS A 231 -6.37 -0.68 9.66
C LYS A 231 -6.04 -1.73 8.59
N TRP A 232 -7.05 -2.25 7.87
CA TRP A 232 -6.85 -3.22 6.80
C TRP A 232 -6.18 -2.65 5.55
N ASP A 233 -6.33 -1.35 5.28
CA ASP A 233 -5.68 -0.69 4.12
C ASP A 233 -4.17 -0.51 4.31
N SER A 234 -3.70 -0.41 5.56
CA SER A 234 -2.33 0.01 5.88
C SER A 234 -1.47 -1.06 6.55
N CYS A 235 -2.05 -2.01 7.30
CA CYS A 235 -1.30 -2.96 8.12
C CYS A 235 -0.26 -3.77 7.33
N ALA A 236 -0.67 -4.35 6.20
CA ALA A 236 0.20 -5.18 5.37
C ALA A 236 1.40 -4.39 4.82
N ALA A 237 1.12 -3.22 4.22
CA ALA A 237 2.16 -2.39 3.65
C ALA A 237 3.08 -1.79 4.73
N HIS A 238 2.53 -1.43 5.88
CA HIS A 238 3.32 -0.93 7.00
C HIS A 238 4.31 -2.00 7.51
N ALA A 239 3.88 -3.26 7.66
CA ALA A 239 4.80 -4.35 8.04
C ALA A 239 5.96 -4.50 7.05
N ILE A 240 5.69 -4.44 5.75
CA ILE A 240 6.74 -4.52 4.71
C ILE A 240 7.68 -3.32 4.80
N LEU A 241 7.15 -2.10 4.92
CA LEU A 241 7.96 -0.90 5.04
C LEU A 241 8.85 -0.93 6.29
N ARG A 242 8.38 -1.47 7.41
CA ARG A 242 9.20 -1.65 8.63
C ARG A 242 10.39 -2.57 8.39
N ALA A 243 10.19 -3.69 7.70
CA ALA A 243 11.28 -4.60 7.33
C ALA A 243 12.34 -3.92 6.44
N MET A 244 12.01 -2.80 5.79
CA MET A 244 12.91 -2.01 4.97
C MET A 244 13.57 -0.82 5.71
N GLY A 245 13.26 -0.61 6.99
CA GLY A 245 13.70 0.56 7.78
C GLY A 245 12.78 1.78 7.68
N GLY A 246 11.62 1.62 7.04
CA GLY A 246 10.58 2.62 6.91
C GLY A 246 9.42 2.41 7.89
N GLY A 247 8.25 2.93 7.54
CA GLY A 247 7.05 2.79 8.35
C GLY A 247 5.84 3.53 7.78
N MET A 248 4.79 3.63 8.60
CA MET A 248 3.66 4.51 8.36
C MET A 248 3.35 5.28 9.63
N VAL A 249 3.31 6.61 9.52
CA VAL A 249 3.06 7.52 10.64
C VAL A 249 1.71 8.20 10.51
N ASP A 250 1.13 8.59 11.65
CA ASP A 250 -0.02 9.47 11.70
C ASP A 250 0.37 10.85 11.15
N PHE A 251 -0.33 11.28 10.10
CA PHE A 251 0.01 12.52 9.42
C PHE A 251 -0.22 13.75 10.31
N LYS A 252 -1.37 13.80 11.00
CA LYS A 252 -1.74 14.94 11.83
C LYS A 252 -0.83 15.05 13.05
N GLU A 253 -0.56 13.94 13.73
CA GLU A 253 0.38 13.95 14.86
C GLU A 253 1.78 14.39 14.43
N CYS A 254 2.21 14.07 13.19
CA CYS A 254 3.47 14.60 12.66
C CYS A 254 3.48 16.11 12.48
N LEU A 255 2.35 16.72 12.09
CA LEU A 255 2.23 18.17 11.95
C LEU A 255 2.18 18.89 13.31
N ASP A 256 1.57 18.25 14.31
CA ASP A 256 1.45 18.79 15.67
C ASP A 256 2.73 18.54 16.52
N ARG A 257 3.65 17.70 16.04
CA ARG A 257 4.89 17.33 16.74
C ARG A 257 5.88 18.49 16.75
N ASN A 258 6.49 18.75 17.92
CA ASN A 258 7.70 19.56 18.00
C ASN A 258 8.95 18.68 17.77
N PRO A 259 9.73 18.88 16.68
CA PRO A 259 10.92 18.08 16.38
C PRO A 259 12.00 18.12 17.48
N GLU A 260 12.04 19.18 18.29
CA GLU A 260 13.04 19.39 19.34
C GLU A 260 12.80 18.52 20.58
N THR A 261 11.61 17.94 20.73
CA THR A 261 11.25 17.13 21.90
C THR A 261 11.90 15.75 21.92
N GLY A 262 12.52 15.32 20.81
CA GLY A 262 13.18 14.02 20.69
C GLY A 262 12.23 12.82 20.77
N LEU A 263 10.93 13.04 20.63
CA LEU A 263 9.92 11.98 20.59
C LEU A 263 10.03 11.15 19.31
N ASP A 264 9.83 9.84 19.43
CA ASP A 264 9.74 8.93 18.29
C ASP A 264 8.62 9.35 17.32
N LEU A 265 8.80 9.03 16.05
CA LEU A 265 7.78 9.24 15.03
C LEU A 265 6.48 8.50 15.39
N PRO A 266 5.31 9.15 15.27
CA PRO A 266 4.02 8.57 15.70
C PRO A 266 3.56 7.46 14.74
N GLN A 267 4.11 6.26 14.89
CA GLN A 267 3.77 5.11 14.05
C GLN A 267 2.30 4.72 14.22
N LEU A 268 1.66 4.30 13.12
CA LEU A 268 0.33 3.72 13.19
C LEU A 268 0.35 2.42 14.01
N VAL A 269 -0.62 2.27 14.90
CA VAL A 269 -0.89 1.04 15.66
C VAL A 269 -2.22 0.41 15.24
N TYR A 270 -2.32 -0.92 15.43
CA TYR A 270 -3.39 -1.74 14.85
C TYR A 270 -4.29 -2.45 15.87
N HIS A 271 -4.00 -2.31 17.17
CA HIS A 271 -4.72 -2.95 18.28
C HIS A 271 -5.78 -2.06 18.96
N VAL A 272 -5.72 -0.74 18.74
CA VAL A 272 -6.58 0.23 19.44
C VAL A 272 -7.63 0.78 18.49
N GLU A 273 -8.86 0.88 19.00
CA GLU A 273 -9.95 1.57 18.32
C GLU A 273 -10.00 3.06 18.65
N ASN A 274 -10.56 3.83 17.73
CA ASN A 274 -10.89 5.22 17.96
C ASN A 274 -12.06 5.35 18.94
N LYS A 275 -11.81 6.00 20.09
CA LYS A 275 -12.86 6.28 21.07
C LYS A 275 -13.92 7.22 20.48
N GLY A 276 -15.18 6.96 20.83
CA GLY A 276 -16.31 7.82 20.46
C GLY A 276 -16.80 7.69 19.02
N THR A 277 -16.31 6.72 18.24
CA THR A 277 -16.85 6.40 16.91
C THR A 277 -17.67 5.10 16.93
N SER A 278 -18.46 4.87 15.88
CA SER A 278 -19.28 3.67 15.74
C SER A 278 -19.00 2.96 14.42
N GLY A 279 -19.39 1.69 14.31
CA GLY A 279 -19.21 0.91 13.09
C GLY A 279 -17.74 0.76 12.68
N VAL A 280 -17.48 0.94 11.37
CA VAL A 280 -16.16 0.79 10.76
C VAL A 280 -15.18 1.89 11.16
N ASP A 281 -15.68 3.08 11.51
CA ASP A 281 -14.87 4.26 11.86
C ASP A 281 -14.08 4.08 13.17
N ARG A 282 -14.39 3.02 13.94
CA ARG A 282 -13.57 2.57 15.08
C ARG A 282 -12.16 2.18 14.64
N TRP A 283 -11.99 1.77 13.39
CA TRP A 283 -10.73 1.26 12.85
C TRP A 283 -10.12 2.17 11.78
N ALA A 284 -10.62 3.40 11.64
CA ALA A 284 -10.06 4.40 10.74
C ALA A 284 -8.67 4.88 11.22
N ASN A 285 -7.80 5.21 10.28
CA ASN A 285 -6.57 5.98 10.54
C ASN A 285 -6.94 7.47 10.57
N LYS A 286 -7.41 7.93 11.72
CA LYS A 286 -7.76 9.34 11.92
C LYS A 286 -6.53 10.23 11.76
N GLY A 287 -6.71 11.43 11.23
CA GLY A 287 -5.62 12.36 10.99
C GLY A 287 -4.85 12.08 9.69
N GLY A 288 -5.16 10.99 9.00
CA GLY A 288 -4.45 10.58 7.80
C GLY A 288 -3.12 9.87 8.09
N LEU A 289 -2.35 9.61 7.05
CA LEU A 289 -1.09 8.87 7.15
C LEU A 289 -0.02 9.38 6.19
N ILE A 290 1.23 9.10 6.55
CA ILE A 290 2.37 9.15 5.64
C ILE A 290 3.08 7.79 5.64
N ALA A 291 3.24 7.19 4.46
CA ALA A 291 4.07 6.00 4.27
C ALA A 291 5.41 6.36 3.65
N TYR A 292 6.49 5.74 4.14
CA TYR A 292 7.87 6.06 3.77
C TYR A 292 8.80 4.85 3.92
N ARG A 293 9.91 4.82 3.17
CA ARG A 293 10.96 3.78 3.27
C ARG A 293 12.15 4.14 4.16
N SER A 294 12.40 5.43 4.40
CA SER A 294 13.56 5.90 5.18
C SER A 294 13.15 7.00 6.15
N SER A 295 13.36 6.77 7.45
CA SER A 295 13.06 7.76 8.49
C SER A 295 13.80 9.08 8.28
N LYS A 296 15.07 9.02 7.84
CA LYS A 296 15.86 10.22 7.51
C LYS A 296 15.23 11.04 6.38
N GLN A 297 14.72 10.36 5.35
CA GLN A 297 14.03 11.03 4.25
C GLN A 297 12.71 11.62 4.72
N LEU A 298 11.95 10.92 5.56
CA LEU A 298 10.70 11.42 6.13
C LEU A 298 10.92 12.71 6.93
N GLU A 299 11.92 12.77 7.81
CA GLU A 299 12.18 13.96 8.62
C GLU A 299 12.55 15.19 7.77
N THR A 300 13.38 14.96 6.76
CA THR A 300 13.74 16.00 5.78
C THR A 300 12.50 16.48 5.02
N PHE A 301 11.66 15.53 4.59
CA PHE A 301 10.42 15.82 3.88
C PHE A 301 9.40 16.59 4.75
N LEU A 302 9.19 16.17 6.00
CA LEU A 302 8.28 16.82 6.95
C LEU A 302 8.70 18.26 7.22
N SER A 303 10.01 18.50 7.40
CA SER A 303 10.55 19.85 7.62
C SER A 303 10.19 20.80 6.47
N LEU A 304 10.32 20.33 5.22
CA LEU A 304 9.96 21.10 4.04
C LEU A 304 8.43 21.25 3.89
N LEU A 305 7.67 20.18 4.16
CA LEU A 305 6.22 20.20 4.04
C LEU A 305 5.59 21.20 5.02
N ILE A 306 6.01 21.19 6.29
CA ILE A 306 5.49 22.08 7.34
C ILE A 306 5.75 23.54 6.99
N GLN A 307 6.96 23.87 6.52
CA GLN A 307 7.29 25.23 6.06
C GLN A 307 6.37 25.70 4.93
N ASN A 308 5.94 24.79 4.06
CA ASN A 308 5.09 25.11 2.92
C ASN A 308 3.58 25.03 3.22
N LEU A 309 3.19 24.48 4.37
CA LEU A 309 1.82 24.49 4.89
C LEU A 309 1.50 25.75 5.70
N ALA A 310 2.52 26.40 6.28
CA ALA A 310 2.36 27.66 6.98
C ALA A 310 1.86 28.76 6.01
N PRO A 311 0.88 29.60 6.41
CA PRO A 311 0.49 30.74 5.61
C PRO A 311 1.70 31.69 5.44
N ALA A 312 1.88 32.21 4.23
CA ALA A 312 3.05 33.00 3.82
C ALA A 312 3.23 34.34 4.58
N ASP A 313 2.42 34.65 5.58
CA ASP A 313 2.36 35.94 6.30
C ASP A 313 2.71 35.80 7.79
N THR A 314 3.80 35.12 8.11
CA THR A 314 4.44 35.25 9.44
C THR A 314 5.95 35.37 9.30
N CYS A 315 6.38 36.48 8.68
CA CYS A 315 7.71 37.03 8.95
C CYS A 315 7.49 38.35 9.72
N PRO A 316 8.17 38.58 10.85
CA PRO A 316 8.07 39.83 11.60
C PRO A 316 8.61 41.03 10.82
#